data_AF-A0A0R1KAL6-F1
#
_entry.id   AF-A0A0R1KAL6-F1
#
_cell.length_a   1.000
_cell.length_b   1.000
_cell.length_c   1.000
_cell.angle_alpha   90.00
_cell.angle_beta   90.00
_cell.angle_gamma   90.00
#
_symmetry.space_group_name_H-M   'P 1'
#
loop_
_entity.id
_entity.type
_entity.pdbx_description
1 polymer ?
#
loop_
_entity_poly.entity_id
_entity_poly.type
_entity_poly.pdbx_seq_one_letter_code
_entity_poly.pdbx_strand_id
1 'polypeptide(L)' 'MDFLKITKSQLSRSLSALWGKGFIEKNRNSKNKKFLIVTLTNDGKKLVVRNAENIKSAMQDEIEKLSSNERKILNEIISF' A
#
# COMPACT_ATOMS: atom_id res chain seq x y z
N MET A 1 10.09 12.82 4.67
CA MET A 1 10.16 11.75 3.64
C MET A 1 9.84 10.42 4.34
N ASP A 2 8.79 10.43 5.19
CA ASP A 2 8.63 9.49 6.31
C ASP A 2 7.30 8.73 6.29
N PHE A 3 6.53 8.87 5.20
CA PHE A 3 5.20 8.27 5.06
C PHE A 3 5.22 6.75 5.27
N LEU A 4 6.27 6.08 4.78
CA LEU A 4 6.39 4.63 4.87
C LEU A 4 7.11 4.14 6.13
N LYS A 5 7.65 5.04 6.98
CA LYS A 5 8.48 4.69 8.15
C LYS A 5 9.54 3.60 7.87
N ILE A 6 10.16 3.61 6.68
CA ILE A 6 11.23 2.69 6.27
C ILE A 6 12.50 3.43 5.89
N THR A 7 13.64 2.76 6.05
CA THR A 7 14.94 3.27 5.62
C THR A 7 15.06 3.33 4.09
N LYS A 8 15.99 4.16 3.59
CA LYS A 8 16.30 4.24 2.15
C LYS A 8 16.73 2.89 1.56
N SER A 9 17.46 2.07 2.31
CA SER A 9 17.90 0.75 1.84
C SER A 9 16.74 -0.24 1.72
N GLN A 10 15.79 -0.22 2.66
CA GLN A 10 14.55 -0.99 2.56
C GLN A 10 13.71 -0.53 1.36
N LEU A 11 13.54 0.78 1.19
CA LEU A 11 12.81 1.32 0.03
C LEU A 11 13.46 0.88 -1.29
N SER A 12 14.78 0.98 -1.42
CA SER A 12 15.51 0.56 -2.62
C SER A 12 15.29 -0.93 -2.97
N ARG A 13 15.35 -1.80 -1.95
CA ARG A 13 15.08 -3.25 -2.12
C ARG A 13 13.64 -3.49 -2.58
N SER A 14 12.66 -2.86 -1.94
CA SER A 14 11.25 -2.97 -2.32
C SER A 14 11.00 -2.49 -3.75
N LEU A 15 11.57 -1.33 -4.14
CA LEU A 15 11.47 -0.82 -5.51
C LEU A 15 12.18 -1.71 -6.54
N SER A 16 13.23 -2.42 -6.15
CA SER A 16 13.90 -3.37 -7.04
C SER A 16 13.03 -4.61 -7.27
N ALA A 17 12.43 -5.15 -6.20
CA ALA A 17 11.52 -6.29 -6.29
C ALA A 17 10.25 -5.97 -7.09
N LEU A 18 9.62 -4.82 -6.84
CA LEU A 18 8.41 -4.39 -7.56
C LEU A 18 8.67 -4.19 -9.05
N TRP A 19 9.84 -3.63 -9.40
CA TRP A 19 10.26 -3.46 -10.78
C TRP A 19 10.54 -4.80 -11.46
N GLY A 20 11.26 -5.71 -10.80
CA GLY A 20 11.52 -7.05 -11.33
C GLY A 20 10.25 -7.88 -11.56
N LYS A 21 9.16 -7.55 -10.86
CA LYS A 21 7.84 -8.15 -11.06
C LYS A 21 6.94 -7.42 -12.06
N GLY A 22 7.41 -6.32 -12.66
CA GLY A 22 6.66 -5.56 -13.66
C GLY A 22 5.52 -4.70 -13.09
N PHE A 23 5.49 -4.44 -11.78
CA PHE A 23 4.42 -3.64 -11.15
C PHE A 23 4.70 -2.13 -11.18
N ILE A 24 5.95 -1.74 -11.40
CA ILE A 24 6.34 -0.33 -11.48
C ILE A 24 7.29 -0.09 -12.65
N GLU A 25 7.30 1.15 -13.12
CA GLU A 25 8.29 1.71 -14.02
C GLU A 25 9.13 2.76 -13.30
N LYS A 26 10.36 2.93 -13.78
CA LYS A 26 11.37 3.84 -13.21
C LYS A 26 11.83 4.78 -14.31
N ASN A 27 11.51 6.06 -14.17
CA ASN A 27 11.87 7.09 -15.12
C ASN A 27 12.80 8.12 -14.48
N ARG A 28 13.86 8.52 -15.18
CA ARG A 28 14.70 9.64 -14.71
C ARG A 28 13.90 10.93 -14.83
N ASN A 29 13.94 11.76 -13.80
CA ASN A 29 13.33 13.08 -13.89
C ASN A 29 14.14 13.96 -14.85
N SER A 30 13.51 14.40 -15.94
CA SER A 30 14.13 15.24 -16.98
C SER A 30 14.51 16.63 -16.49
N LYS A 31 13.79 17.17 -15.49
CA LYS A 31 14.04 18.48 -14.89
C LYS A 31 15.12 18.42 -13.81
N ASN A 32 15.27 17.28 -13.13
CA ASN A 32 16.30 17.09 -12.12
C ASN A 32 16.77 15.63 -12.06
N LYS A 33 17.93 15.38 -12.67
CA LYS A 33 18.53 14.03 -12.79
C LYS A 33 18.88 13.37 -11.45
N LYS A 34 18.85 14.09 -10.32
CA LYS A 34 19.03 13.51 -8.98
C LYS A 34 17.81 12.71 -8.51
N PHE A 35 16.66 12.87 -9.15
CA PHE A 35 15.42 12.20 -8.76
C PHE A 35 15.00 11.10 -9.74
N LEU A 36 14.52 10.01 -9.16
CA LEU A 36 13.86 8.92 -9.86
C LEU A 36 12.34 9.06 -9.68
N ILE A 37 11.60 9.07 -10.78
CA ILE A 37 10.14 9.00 -10.78
C ILE A 37 9.76 7.52 -10.87
N VAL A 38 8.92 7.09 -9.92
CA VAL A 38 8.39 5.73 -9.89
C VAL A 38 6.89 5.81 -10.16
N THR A 39 6.41 5.02 -11.12
CA THR A 39 5.00 4.99 -11.53
C THR A 39 4.50 3.56 -11.54
N LEU A 40 3.23 3.33 -11.16
CA LEU A 40 2.60 2.01 -11.31
C LEU A 40 2.36 1.69 -12.79
N THR A 41 2.65 0.46 -13.18
CA THR A 41 2.17 -0.11 -14.45
C THR A 41 0.66 -0.41 -14.33
N ASN A 42 0.03 -0.82 -15.44
CA ASN A 42 -1.34 -1.30 -15.40
C ASN A 42 -1.51 -2.52 -14.48
N ASP A 43 -0.55 -3.43 -14.48
CA ASP A 43 -0.58 -4.60 -13.58
C ASP A 43 -0.34 -4.19 -12.12
N GLY A 44 0.54 -3.21 -11.89
CA GLY A 44 0.71 -2.61 -10.57
C GLY A 44 -0.57 -1.98 -10.03
N LYS A 45 -1.34 -1.26 -10.87
CA LYS A 45 -2.64 -0.70 -10.48
C LYS A 45 -3.64 -1.79 -10.13
N LYS A 46 -3.76 -2.84 -10.95
CA LYS A 46 -4.63 -4.00 -10.68
C LYS A 46 -4.27 -4.68 -9.36
N LEU A 47 -2.98 -4.84 -9.07
CA LEU A 47 -2.50 -5.41 -7.81
C LEU A 47 -2.96 -4.58 -6.61
N VAL A 48 -2.87 -3.25 -6.68
CA VAL A 48 -3.32 -2.37 -5.59
C VAL A 48 -4.82 -2.52 -5.34
N VAL A 49 -5.63 -2.52 -6.39
CA VAL A 49 -7.10 -2.70 -6.29
C VAL A 49 -7.43 -4.05 -5.64
N ARG A 50 -6.86 -5.14 -6.18
CA ARG A 50 -7.07 -6.49 -5.65
C ARG A 50 -6.65 -6.60 -4.18
N ASN A 51 -5.51 -6.01 -3.81
CA ASN A 51 -5.06 -6.04 -2.43
C ASN A 51 -6.00 -5.24 -1.51
N ALA A 52 -6.52 -4.10 -1.96
CA ALA A 52 -7.51 -3.34 -1.19
C ALA A 52 -8.80 -4.12 -0.95
N GLU A 53 -9.29 -4.82 -1.98
CA GLU A 53 -10.46 -5.70 -1.87
C GLU A 53 -10.21 -6.86 -0.90
N ASN A 54 -9.05 -7.50 -0.99
CA ASN A 54 -8.68 -8.60 -0.09
C ASN A 54 -8.56 -8.13 1.37
N ILE A 55 -7.95 -6.97 1.61
CA ILE A 55 -7.84 -6.39 2.96
C ILE A 55 -9.24 -6.07 3.49
N LYS A 56 -10.10 -5.47 2.66
CA LYS A 56 -11.49 -5.19 3.04
C LYS A 56 -12.24 -6.45 3.42
N SER A 57 -12.14 -7.51 2.61
CA SER A 57 -12.79 -8.80 2.89
C SER A 57 -12.29 -9.39 4.21
N ALA A 58 -10.97 -9.46 4.40
CA ALA A 58 -10.39 -9.98 5.63
C ALA A 58 -10.81 -9.16 6.87
N MET A 59 -10.87 -7.83 6.75
CA MET A 59 -11.38 -6.98 7.83
C MET A 59 -12.86 -7.22 8.10
N GLN A 60 -13.69 -7.43 7.08
CA GLN A 60 -15.10 -7.74 7.24
C GLN A 60 -15.28 -9.07 7.98
N ASP A 61 -14.53 -10.11 7.60
CA ASP A 61 -14.58 -11.42 8.25
C ASP A 61 -14.25 -11.33 9.75
N GLU A 62 -13.28 -10.50 10.14
CA GLU A 62 -12.96 -10.28 11.56
C GLU A 62 -14.04 -9.46 12.29
N ILE A 63 -14.63 -8.46 11.65
CA ILE A 63 -15.72 -7.65 12.23
C ILE A 63 -16.97 -8.51 12.45
N GLU A 64 -17.26 -9.46 11.56
CA GLU A 64 -18.42 -10.34 11.69
C GLU A 64 -18.34 -11.25 12.92
N LYS A 65 -17.13 -11.60 13.37
CA LYS A 65 -16.90 -12.38 14.59
C LYS A 65 -17.20 -11.60 15.88
N LEU A 66 -17.22 -10.26 15.81
CA LEU A 66 -17.50 -9.42 16.96
C LEU A 66 -19.00 -9.41 17.30
N SER A 67 -19.31 -9.46 18.59
CA SER A 67 -20.65 -9.17 19.10
C SER A 67 -21.06 -7.72 18.84
N SER A 68 -22.36 -7.43 18.95
CA SER A 68 -22.89 -6.07 18.73
C SER A 68 -22.25 -5.02 19.66
N ASN A 69 -21.94 -5.38 20.91
CA ASN A 69 -21.27 -4.49 21.87
C ASN A 69 -19.80 -4.24 21.50
N GLU A 70 -19.07 -5.26 21.08
CA GLU A 70 -17.67 -5.13 20.67
C GLU A 70 -17.54 -4.28 19.40
N ARG A 71 -18.45 -4.45 18.42
CA ARG A 71 -18.50 -3.58 17.24
C ARG A 71 -18.76 -2.12 17.60
N LYS A 72 -19.64 -1.87 18.58
CA LYS A 72 -19.95 -0.51 19.06
C LYS A 72 -18.71 0.15 19.65
N ILE A 73 -18.01 -0.53 20.56
CA ILE A 73 -16.77 -0.04 21.18
C ILE A 73 -15.69 0.19 20.11
N LEU A 74 -15.51 -0.76 19.18
CA LEU A 74 -14.54 -0.61 18.10
C LEU A 74 -14.82 0.65 17.28
N ASN A 75 -16.08 0.86 16.86
CA ASN A 75 -16.49 2.04 16.11
C ASN A 75 -16.27 3.35 16.88
N GLU A 76 -16.52 3.37 18.20
CA GLU A 76 -16.25 4.54 19.05
C GLU A 76 -14.76 4.88 19.12
N ILE A 77 -13.86 3.88 19.09
CA ILE A 77 -12.40 4.08 19.17
C ILE A 77 -11.81 4.58 17.84
N ILE A 78 -12.27 4.04 16.70
CA ILE A 78 -11.69 4.36 15.37
C ILE A 78 -12.33 5.57 14.67
N SER A 79 -13.41 6.15 15.21
CA SER A 79 -14.05 7.35 14.64
C SER A 79 -13.42 8.68 15.08
N PHE A 80 -12.24 8.64 15.73
CA PHE A 80 -11.48 9.82 16.17
C PHE A 80 -10.57 10.40 15.08
#